data_AF-A0A0J9ER42-F1
#
_entry.id   AF-A0A0J9ER42-F1
#
_cell.length_a   1.000
_cell.length_b   1.000
_cell.length_c   1.000
_cell.angle_alpha   90.00
_cell.angle_beta   90.00
_cell.angle_gamma   90.00
#
_symmetry.space_group_name_H-M   'P 1'
#
loop_
_entity.id
_entity.type
_entity.pdbx_description
1 polymer ?
#
loop_
_entity_poly.entity_id
_entity_poly.type
_entity_poly.pdbx_seq_one_letter_code
_entity_poly.pdbx_strand_id
1 'polypeptide(L)' 'SNIMKIKSLHEIHFYQKSENLIFLKIIFTHLICKIDEKNHQFKYSTLNIIQVTAEFTLIILFK' A
#
# COMPACT_ATOMS: atom_id res chain seq x y z
N SER A 1 2.13 -26.45 8.18
CA SER A 1 1.68 -27.34 7.09
C SER A 1 2.30 -26.89 5.78
N ASN A 2 2.79 -27.82 4.92
CA ASN A 2 3.42 -27.51 3.62
C ASN A 2 2.50 -26.69 2.69
N ILE A 3 1.18 -26.88 2.80
CA ILE A 3 0.18 -26.15 2.02
C ILE A 3 0.25 -24.63 2.28
N MET A 4 0.50 -24.22 3.52
CA MET A 4 0.58 -22.80 3.89
C MET A 4 1.83 -22.14 3.29
N LYS A 5 2.97 -22.85 3.29
CA LYS A 5 4.22 -22.36 2.66
C LYS A 5 4.08 -22.17 1.15
N ILE A 6 3.43 -23.12 0.47
CA ILE A 6 3.21 -23.03 -0.99
C ILE A 6 2.31 -21.83 -1.33
N LYS A 7 1.23 -21.61 -0.56
CA LYS A 7 0.36 -20.44 -0.74
C LYS A 7 1.12 -19.12 -0.56
N SER A 8 1.91 -19.00 0.51
CA SER A 8 2.69 -17.78 0.77
C SER A 8 3.73 -17.50 -0.33
N LEU A 9 4.43 -18.53 -0.84
CA LEU A 9 5.37 -18.35 -1.95
C LEU A 9 4.68 -17.89 -3.23
N HIS A 10 3.50 -18.42 -3.51
CA HIS A 10 2.70 -18.01 -4.67
C HIS A 10 2.25 -16.55 -4.55
N GLU A 11 1.78 -16.12 -3.38
CA GLU A 11 1.40 -14.72 -3.12
C GLU A 11 2.59 -13.77 -3.26
N ILE A 12 3.74 -14.11 -2.69
CA ILE A 12 4.97 -13.30 -2.82
C ILE A 12 5.34 -13.15 -4.29
N HIS A 13 5.39 -14.24 -5.05
CA HIS A 13 5.70 -14.20 -6.48
C HIS A 13 4.69 -13.37 -7.27
N PHE A 14 3.39 -13.49 -6.94
CA PHE A 14 2.34 -12.69 -7.56
C PHE A 14 2.54 -11.19 -7.32
N TYR A 15 2.73 -10.77 -6.06
CA TYR A 15 2.92 -9.36 -5.71
C TYR A 15 4.23 -8.78 -6.23
N GLN A 16 5.32 -9.57 -6.28
CA GLN A 16 6.59 -9.12 -6.88
C GLN A 16 6.50 -8.89 -8.39
N LYS A 17 5.65 -9.64 -9.08
CA LYS A 17 5.46 -9.50 -10.54
C LYS A 17 4.45 -8.40 -10.91
N SER A 18 3.55 -8.04 -10.00
CA SER A 18 2.56 -7.00 -10.24
C SER A 18 3.10 -5.62 -9.92
N GLU A 19 3.00 -4.67 -10.86
CA GLU A 19 3.25 -3.24 -10.60
C GLU A 19 2.04 -2.53 -9.93
N ASN A 20 1.02 -3.29 -9.52
CA ASN A 20 -0.18 -2.74 -8.92
C ASN A 20 0.06 -2.34 -7.46
N LEU A 21 -0.52 -1.20 -7.08
CA LEU A 21 -0.56 -0.77 -5.70
C LEU A 21 -1.31 -1.80 -4.84
N ILE A 22 -0.72 -2.14 -3.71
CA ILE A 22 -1.20 -3.17 -2.78
C ILE A 22 -2.33 -2.61 -1.92
N PHE A 23 -2.31 -1.32 -1.57
CA PHE A 23 -3.37 -0.72 -0.76
C PHE A 23 -4.57 -0.26 -1.61
N LEU A 24 -5.76 -0.56 -1.10
CA LEU A 24 -6.99 -0.02 -1.65
C LEU A 24 -7.05 1.49 -1.42
N LYS A 25 -7.16 2.27 -2.51
CA LYS A 25 -7.19 3.75 -2.51
C LYS A 25 -8.17 4.33 -1.49
N ILE A 26 -9.34 3.71 -1.32
CA ILE A 26 -10.38 4.15 -0.39
C ILE A 26 -9.92 4.08 1.07
N ILE A 27 -9.31 2.97 1.48
CA ILE A 27 -8.81 2.77 2.85
C ILE A 27 -7.67 3.73 3.13
N PHE A 28 -6.75 3.88 2.18
CA PHE A 28 -5.62 4.77 2.31
C PHE A 28 -6.03 6.25 2.39
N THR A 29 -7.00 6.66 1.56
CA THR A 29 -7.58 8.00 1.61
C THR A 29 -8.22 8.27 2.96
N HIS A 30 -9.01 7.33 3.49
CA HIS A 30 -9.63 7.47 4.81
C HIS A 30 -8.58 7.58 5.93
N LEU A 31 -7.49 6.79 5.85
CA LEU A 31 -6.38 6.87 6.80
C LEU A 31 -5.70 8.24 6.76
N ILE A 32 -5.41 8.78 5.56
CA ILE A 32 -4.83 10.11 5.44
C ILE A 32 -5.80 11.16 5.97
N CYS A 33 -7.08 11.15 5.57
CA CYS A 33 -8.06 12.12 6.06
C CYS A 33 -8.16 12.11 7.59
N LYS A 34 -8.07 10.95 8.23
CA LYS A 34 -8.06 10.84 9.70
C LYS A 34 -6.79 11.41 10.35
N ILE A 35 -5.64 11.31 9.67
CA ILE A 35 -4.37 11.90 10.12
C ILE A 35 -4.37 13.41 9.86
N ASP A 36 -4.93 13.82 8.72
CA ASP A 36 -4.92 15.17 8.16
C ASP A 36 -6.10 16.05 8.60
N GLU A 37 -7.07 15.50 9.34
CA GLU A 37 -8.15 16.26 10.00
C GLU A 37 -7.61 17.39 10.90
N LYS A 38 -6.32 17.35 11.27
CA LYS A 38 -5.61 18.44 11.96
C LYS A 38 -4.90 19.45 11.03
N ASN A 39 -4.68 19.18 9.74
CA ASN A 39 -3.78 19.94 8.86
C ASN A 39 -4.25 20.09 7.39
N HIS A 40 -5.44 20.66 7.12
CA HIS A 40 -5.91 21.06 5.77
C HIS A 40 -6.02 19.95 4.70
N GLN A 41 -7.24 19.73 4.20
CA GLN A 41 -7.55 18.74 3.16
C GLN A 41 -6.57 18.75 1.96
N PHE A 42 -5.83 17.64 1.80
CA PHE A 42 -5.02 17.38 0.61
C PHE A 42 -5.85 17.24 -0.67
N LYS A 43 -5.26 17.65 -1.81
CA LYS A 43 -5.80 17.36 -3.15
C LYS A 43 -5.70 15.86 -3.45
N TYR A 44 -6.61 15.35 -4.29
CA TYR A 44 -6.60 13.96 -4.74
C TYR A 44 -5.27 13.54 -5.39
N SER A 45 -4.65 14.42 -6.18
CA SER A 45 -3.32 14.17 -6.76
C SER A 45 -2.24 13.98 -5.68
N THR A 46 -2.30 14.77 -4.60
CA THR A 46 -1.40 14.65 -3.45
C THR A 46 -1.61 13.33 -2.71
N LEU A 47 -2.86 12.91 -2.51
CA LEU A 47 -3.19 11.62 -1.88
C LEU A 47 -2.63 10.43 -2.66
N ASN A 48 -2.72 10.46 -4.00
CA ASN A 48 -2.18 9.41 -4.86
C ASN A 48 -0.64 9.34 -4.79
N ILE A 49 0.04 10.49 -4.71
CA ILE A 49 1.51 10.54 -4.53
C ILE A 49 1.90 9.96 -3.17
N ILE A 50 1.25 10.39 -2.09
CA ILE A 50 1.52 9.87 -0.74
C ILE A 50 1.32 8.35 -0.70
N GLN A 51 0.31 7.83 -1.39
CA GLN A 51 0.07 6.39 -1.48
C GLN A 51 1.23 5.65 -2.14
N VAL A 52 1.61 6.08 -3.35
CA VAL A 52 2.70 5.46 -4.10
C VAL A 52 4.00 5.50 -3.29
N THR A 53 4.29 6.65 -2.67
CA THR A 53 5.49 6.80 -1.83
C THR A 53 5.45 5.88 -0.61
N ALA A 54 4.34 5.84 0.12
CA ALA A 54 4.22 5.00 1.31
C ALA A 54 4.36 3.50 0.98
N GLU A 55 3.72 3.03 -0.09
CA GLU A 55 3.84 1.65 -0.54
C GLU A 55 5.27 1.32 -0.94
N PHE A 56 5.92 2.20 -1.69
CA PHE A 56 7.32 2.01 -2.09
C PHE A 56 8.25 1.97 -0.87
N THR A 57 8.06 2.86 0.10
CA THR A 57 8.81 2.85 1.37
C THR A 57 8.60 1.55 2.13
N LEU A 58 7.37 1.05 2.22
CA LEU A 58 7.06 -0.21 2.89
C LEU A 58 7.67 -1.42 2.17
N ILE A 59 7.60 -1.46 0.83
CA ILE A 59 8.25 -2.49 0.01
C ILE A 59 9.75 -2.52 0.28
N ILE A 60 10.40 -1.35 0.36
CA ILE A 60 11.83 -1.26 0.69
C ILE A 60 12.10 -1.71 2.13
N LEU A 61 11.28 -1.28 3.09
CA LEU A 61 11.48 -1.57 4.51
C LEU A 61 11.38 -3.07 4.84
N PHE A 62 10.48 -3.78 4.17
CA PHE A 62 10.23 -5.21 4.40
C PHE A 62 10.97 -6.13 3.43
N LYS A 63 11.81 -5.58 2.54
CA LYS A 63 12.72 -6.36 1.70
C LYS A 63 13.90 -6.91 2.52
#